data_AF-A0A8I6YBS8-F1
#
_entry.id   AF-A0A8I6YBS8-F1
#
_cell.length_a   1.000
_cell.length_b   1.000
_cell.length_c   1.000
_cell.angle_alpha   90.00
_cell.angle_beta   90.00
_cell.angle_gamma   90.00
#
_symmetry.space_group_name_H-M   'P 1'
#
loop_
_entity.id
_entity.type
_entity.pdbx_description
1 polymer ?
#
loop_
_entity_poly.entity_id
_entity_poly.type
_entity_poly.pdbx_seq_one_letter_code
_entity_poly.pdbx_strand_id
1 'polypeptide(L)'
;MPPPLLLRPKSTPASPTPMAPLPLPLLLALAGLAVAAAQPFTPPPQQQATDASDAAALRAVFQRWGLGFGATVNLDHPCGTRDWPASFARNASVGCSCDGSPECRITHLNVTGFSNLTGIPPELFNLTELVSLDLSNNNLSGSIPQEVANLSKLQTWRFNNNKLSGLLPNESSRLGSLQSLWMFDNYIEGQLPEFIANLTNLTDLRIYGTKLRGPIPKNFSNLTNLKILMLGDLDGGNSTFDFIADETNVSILSLRNCGIGQFPSNPPNLRNLTYLDLRSNNLSGSMQQLRLFSTSKYTYVGENNFSGNLPSEIVQSSRGLDVSYNPFLNGNLPNNPADRNWSINYIGTSIAASRTINSENLTLLNCLHMKECNRKFYTNPITSFAVNCGGKQKIYPDSLPITFNDDTSDLGAAGFHVNTDRQWIVSHVGSDPFSDSPGTVNTTQDILGTDMPDLYQTARTSRSALSYYAVGLLNGKYTVQLFFAEILIDSQLYNGTGRRLFNIDIQGQNIKTDFDITKEAGGVRRPTNITREVTVDNSVLKIHLYWSGRGTCCIPYEGAYGPLVSAIRVFRPEKPNNSPPPPRPVSAPSDDKRRGVVAGIAALCIAAAVISSSVVYLWWKWVALVKHPNA
;
A
#
# COMPACT_ATOMS: atom_id res chain seq x y z
N MET A 1 -6.35 43.84 -17.49
CA MET A 1 -5.20 44.34 -18.27
C MET A 1 -3.97 43.68 -17.68
N PRO A 2 -3.10 42.96 -18.40
CA PRO A 2 -2.81 42.91 -19.85
C PRO A 2 -3.14 41.51 -20.47
N PRO A 3 -2.58 41.04 -21.62
CA PRO A 3 -3.12 41.13 -22.99
C PRO A 3 -3.46 39.77 -23.67
N PRO A 4 -4.10 39.77 -24.87
CA PRO A 4 -4.57 38.57 -25.56
C PRO A 4 -3.65 38.01 -26.67
N LEU A 5 -3.97 36.76 -27.03
CA LEU A 5 -3.40 35.87 -28.04
C LEU A 5 -3.20 36.48 -29.45
N LEU A 6 -2.05 36.16 -30.06
CA LEU A 6 -1.78 36.33 -31.49
C LEU A 6 -1.87 34.98 -32.22
N LEU A 7 -2.80 34.90 -33.17
CA LEU A 7 -2.92 33.91 -34.24
C LEU A 7 -2.30 34.46 -35.53
N ARG A 8 -1.58 33.62 -36.31
CA ARG A 8 -1.50 33.61 -37.80
C ARG A 8 -0.36 32.65 -38.28
N PRO A 9 -0.30 32.23 -39.56
CA PRO A 9 -1.25 31.35 -40.25
C PRO A 9 -0.55 30.21 -41.06
N LYS A 10 -1.39 29.37 -41.68
CA LYS A 10 -1.09 28.22 -42.58
C LYS A 10 -0.20 28.57 -43.79
N SER A 11 0.62 27.59 -44.22
CA SER A 11 1.25 27.53 -45.55
C SER A 11 0.82 26.26 -46.30
N THR A 12 0.42 26.45 -47.57
CA THR A 12 0.23 25.43 -48.63
C THR A 12 0.63 26.08 -49.97
N PRO A 13 0.72 25.34 -51.09
CA PRO A 13 1.97 24.92 -51.72
C PRO A 13 2.28 25.71 -53.00
N ALA A 14 3.52 25.64 -53.49
CA ALA A 14 3.89 26.16 -54.81
C ALA A 14 4.08 25.01 -55.81
N SER A 15 3.52 25.18 -57.01
CA SER A 15 3.61 24.31 -58.18
C SER A 15 4.11 25.16 -59.39
N PRO A 16 4.24 24.62 -60.63
CA PRO A 16 5.53 24.44 -61.31
C PRO A 16 5.63 25.16 -62.67
N THR A 17 6.80 25.18 -63.31
CA THR A 17 7.01 25.66 -64.71
C THR A 17 8.25 24.96 -65.35
N PRO A 18 8.49 24.97 -66.69
CA PRO A 18 7.90 24.01 -67.65
C PRO A 18 8.84 23.51 -68.81
N MET A 19 8.33 22.56 -69.63
CA MET A 19 8.52 22.29 -71.10
C MET A 19 9.92 22.01 -71.70
N ALA A 20 10.18 21.18 -72.73
CA ALA A 20 9.55 20.15 -73.61
C ALA A 20 10.63 19.83 -74.74
N PRO A 21 10.43 19.07 -75.86
CA PRO A 21 9.47 18.02 -76.25
C PRO A 21 10.03 16.77 -77.05
N LEU A 22 9.25 15.66 -77.07
CA LEU A 22 8.85 14.71 -78.17
C LEU A 22 9.89 13.97 -79.09
N PRO A 23 9.53 12.89 -79.85
CA PRO A 23 8.21 12.27 -80.11
C PRO A 23 8.11 10.71 -80.02
N LEU A 24 6.88 10.19 -80.08
CA LEU A 24 6.48 8.79 -80.37
C LEU A 24 6.22 8.65 -81.90
N PRO A 25 6.21 7.45 -82.55
CA PRO A 25 5.15 6.46 -82.30
C PRO A 25 5.42 4.96 -82.64
N LEU A 26 4.41 4.14 -82.27
CA LEU A 26 3.83 2.99 -83.00
C LEU A 26 4.14 1.53 -82.58
N LEU A 27 3.06 0.75 -82.74
CA LEU A 27 2.66 -0.56 -82.24
C LEU A 27 3.34 -1.81 -82.84
N LEU A 28 3.14 -2.93 -82.10
CA LEU A 28 2.84 -4.32 -82.52
C LEU A 28 3.96 -5.38 -82.59
N ALA A 29 3.81 -6.35 -81.67
CA ALA A 29 3.95 -7.81 -81.78
C ALA A 29 5.30 -8.43 -82.21
N LEU A 30 5.86 -9.29 -81.34
CA LEU A 30 6.12 -10.71 -81.64
C LEU A 30 6.62 -11.46 -80.39
N ALA A 31 6.13 -12.68 -80.25
CA ALA A 31 6.47 -13.65 -79.22
C ALA A 31 7.94 -14.08 -79.29
N GLY A 32 8.56 -14.27 -78.13
CA GLY A 32 9.92 -14.80 -78.01
C GLY A 32 10.19 -15.27 -76.58
N LEU A 33 10.33 -16.59 -76.44
CA LEU A 33 10.66 -17.37 -75.24
C LEU A 33 11.62 -16.67 -74.27
N ALA A 34 11.17 -16.42 -73.04
CA ALA A 34 12.04 -16.21 -71.89
C ALA A 34 11.99 -17.47 -71.02
N VAL A 35 13.10 -18.18 -70.99
CA VAL A 35 13.40 -19.26 -70.05
C VAL A 35 13.13 -18.75 -68.63
N ALA A 36 12.18 -19.39 -67.94
CA ALA A 36 11.96 -19.19 -66.53
C ALA A 36 13.21 -19.65 -65.78
N ALA A 37 14.05 -18.70 -65.36
CA ALA A 37 14.95 -18.93 -64.25
C ALA A 37 14.07 -19.06 -63.00
N ALA A 38 13.84 -20.30 -62.58
CA ALA A 38 13.25 -20.60 -61.28
C ALA A 38 14.13 -19.94 -60.21
N GLN A 39 13.65 -18.82 -59.64
CA GLN A 39 14.14 -18.38 -58.35
C GLN A 39 13.81 -19.50 -57.35
N PRO A 40 14.76 -19.92 -56.48
CA PRO A 40 14.39 -20.79 -55.38
C PRO A 40 13.33 -20.03 -54.58
N PHE A 41 12.13 -20.61 -54.50
CA PHE A 41 11.13 -20.22 -53.51
C PHE A 41 11.84 -20.24 -52.16
N THR A 42 12.17 -19.07 -51.61
CA THR A 42 12.40 -19.00 -50.17
C THR A 42 11.05 -19.40 -49.56
N PRO A 43 10.98 -20.49 -48.78
CA PRO A 43 9.76 -20.79 -48.06
C PRO A 43 9.34 -19.54 -47.28
N PRO A 44 8.04 -19.25 -47.14
CA PRO A 44 7.61 -18.17 -46.24
C PRO A 44 8.32 -18.40 -44.89
N PRO A 45 8.74 -17.34 -44.17
CA PRO A 45 9.45 -17.50 -42.91
C PRO A 45 8.66 -18.51 -42.06
N GLN A 46 9.27 -19.66 -41.74
CA GLN A 46 8.62 -20.68 -40.93
C GLN A 46 8.10 -19.97 -39.68
N GLN A 47 6.79 -19.95 -39.48
CA GLN A 47 6.21 -19.49 -38.23
C GLN A 47 6.88 -20.29 -37.12
N GLN A 48 7.74 -19.64 -36.35
CA GLN A 48 8.47 -20.30 -35.28
C GLN A 48 7.45 -20.83 -34.28
N ALA A 49 7.43 -22.15 -34.11
CA ALA A 49 6.43 -22.83 -33.29
C ALA A 49 6.88 -22.81 -31.83
N THR A 50 5.95 -22.67 -30.89
CA THR A 50 6.27 -22.95 -29.49
C THR A 50 6.59 -24.44 -29.33
N ASP A 51 7.60 -24.76 -28.52
CA ASP A 51 7.86 -26.11 -28.04
C ASP A 51 6.56 -26.76 -27.52
N ALA A 52 6.29 -27.99 -27.96
CA ALA A 52 5.01 -28.64 -27.68
C ALA A 52 4.77 -28.89 -26.18
N SER A 53 5.84 -29.11 -25.41
CA SER A 53 5.75 -29.32 -23.96
C SER A 53 5.47 -28.01 -23.22
N ASP A 54 6.11 -26.91 -23.63
CA ASP A 54 5.85 -25.58 -23.09
C ASP A 54 4.42 -25.13 -23.40
N ALA A 55 3.94 -25.34 -24.63
CA ALA A 55 2.58 -25.02 -25.04
C ALA A 55 1.55 -25.84 -24.25
N ALA A 56 1.79 -27.14 -24.06
CA ALA A 56 0.92 -28.01 -23.27
C ALA A 56 0.89 -27.62 -21.79
N ALA A 57 2.05 -27.31 -21.19
CA ALA A 57 2.17 -26.85 -19.81
C ALA A 57 1.42 -25.54 -19.60
N LEU A 58 1.65 -24.53 -20.45
CA LEU A 58 0.96 -23.24 -20.37
C LEU A 58 -0.56 -23.41 -20.51
N ARG A 59 -1.02 -24.26 -21.44
CA ARG A 59 -2.44 -24.57 -21.61
C ARG A 59 -3.03 -25.18 -20.35
N ALA A 60 -2.36 -26.14 -19.73
CA ALA A 60 -2.81 -26.76 -18.49
C ALA A 60 -2.89 -25.75 -17.34
N VAL A 61 -1.87 -24.88 -17.21
CA VAL A 61 -1.84 -23.78 -16.23
C VAL A 61 -3.07 -22.87 -16.41
N PHE A 62 -3.30 -22.37 -17.62
CA PHE A 62 -4.40 -21.45 -17.92
C PHE A 62 -5.76 -22.12 -17.76
N GLN A 63 -5.88 -23.40 -18.14
CA GLN A 63 -7.10 -24.17 -17.95
C GLN A 63 -7.43 -24.34 -16.46
N ARG A 64 -6.46 -24.67 -15.60
CA ARG A 64 -6.67 -24.79 -14.15
C ARG A 64 -7.07 -23.48 -13.50
N TRP A 65 -6.51 -22.37 -13.99
CA TRP A 65 -6.88 -21.04 -13.56
C TRP A 65 -8.20 -20.52 -14.17
N GLY A 66 -8.84 -21.29 -15.06
CA GLY A 66 -10.05 -20.86 -15.75
C GLY A 66 -9.83 -19.68 -16.70
N LEU A 67 -8.59 -19.49 -17.16
CA LEU A 67 -8.16 -18.44 -18.09
C LEU A 67 -8.29 -18.84 -19.58
N GLY A 68 -8.92 -19.98 -19.90
CA GLY A 68 -9.31 -20.40 -21.26
C GLY A 68 -10.75 -20.94 -21.25
N PHE A 69 -11.61 -20.78 -22.27
CA PHE A 69 -11.42 -20.66 -23.71
C PHE A 69 -12.50 -19.76 -24.34
N GLY A 70 -12.15 -19.01 -25.38
CA GLY A 70 -13.05 -18.26 -26.25
C GLY A 70 -12.35 -17.89 -27.55
N ALA A 71 -13.06 -17.32 -28.54
CA ALA A 71 -12.56 -16.98 -29.88
C ALA A 71 -11.33 -16.03 -29.94
N THR A 72 -10.78 -15.63 -28.80
CA THR A 72 -9.77 -14.59 -28.64
C THR A 72 -8.45 -15.07 -28.03
N VAL A 73 -8.37 -16.25 -27.37
CA VAL A 73 -7.13 -16.78 -26.72
C VAL A 73 -6.73 -18.22 -27.17
N ASN A 74 -6.17 -18.39 -28.38
CA ASN A 74 -5.39 -19.54 -28.87
C ASN A 74 -4.06 -19.79 -28.09
N LEU A 75 -3.99 -20.87 -27.32
CA LEU A 75 -2.78 -21.31 -26.59
C LEU A 75 -2.04 -22.46 -27.30
N ASP A 76 -2.25 -22.63 -28.61
CA ASP A 76 -1.56 -23.66 -29.41
C ASP A 76 -0.17 -23.20 -29.82
N HIS A 77 0.01 -21.90 -30.10
CA HIS A 77 1.30 -21.30 -30.41
C HIS A 77 1.50 -19.98 -29.65
N PRO A 78 1.69 -20.02 -28.31
CA PRO A 78 1.81 -18.81 -27.49
C PRO A 78 3.01 -17.92 -27.87
N CYS A 79 4.03 -18.46 -28.55
CA CYS A 79 5.17 -17.69 -29.07
C CYS A 79 4.95 -17.14 -30.49
N GLY A 80 3.93 -17.61 -31.21
CA GLY A 80 3.74 -17.42 -32.65
C GLY A 80 3.07 -16.11 -33.07
N THR A 81 3.35 -14.99 -32.42
CA THR A 81 2.74 -13.64 -32.60
C THR A 81 1.26 -13.57 -32.19
N ARG A 82 0.99 -12.98 -31.02
CA ARG A 82 -0.37 -12.94 -30.50
C ARG A 82 -0.77 -11.58 -29.96
N ASP A 83 -1.76 -10.99 -30.62
CA ASP A 83 -2.61 -9.92 -30.09
C ASP A 83 -3.60 -10.54 -29.10
N TRP A 84 -3.22 -10.61 -27.82
CA TRP A 84 -4.21 -10.85 -26.76
C TRP A 84 -5.16 -9.66 -26.69
N PRO A 85 -6.46 -9.86 -26.38
CA PRO A 85 -7.36 -8.73 -26.15
C PRO A 85 -6.72 -7.73 -25.19
N ALA A 86 -6.79 -6.43 -25.49
CA ALA A 86 -6.11 -5.41 -24.69
C ALA A 86 -6.48 -5.46 -23.20
N SER A 87 -7.67 -5.96 -22.84
CA SER A 87 -8.08 -6.19 -21.45
C SER A 87 -7.30 -7.32 -20.77
N PHE A 88 -6.97 -8.38 -21.50
CA PHE A 88 -6.20 -9.53 -21.01
C PHE A 88 -4.70 -9.23 -21.00
N ALA A 89 -4.19 -8.56 -22.04
CA ALA A 89 -2.79 -8.16 -22.17
C ALA A 89 -2.31 -7.19 -21.08
N ARG A 90 -3.23 -6.53 -20.35
CA ARG A 90 -2.89 -5.72 -19.15
C ARG A 90 -2.47 -6.57 -17.95
N ASN A 91 -3.03 -7.76 -17.84
CA ASN A 91 -2.95 -8.59 -16.66
C ASN A 91 -2.14 -9.87 -16.91
N ALA A 92 -1.89 -10.23 -18.17
CA ALA A 92 -1.02 -11.35 -18.48
C ALA A 92 -0.18 -11.06 -19.72
N SER A 93 1.02 -11.66 -19.76
CA SER A 93 1.85 -11.71 -20.96
C SER A 93 2.74 -12.96 -20.98
N VAL A 94 3.10 -13.41 -22.19
CA VAL A 94 4.05 -14.50 -22.43
C VAL A 94 5.15 -13.98 -23.33
N GLY A 95 6.40 -14.16 -22.91
CA GLY A 95 7.58 -13.91 -23.72
C GLY A 95 8.31 -15.22 -24.00
N CYS A 96 8.90 -15.32 -25.19
CA CYS A 96 9.59 -16.52 -25.64
C CYS A 96 10.98 -16.18 -26.18
N SER A 97 11.90 -17.14 -26.13
CA SER A 97 13.14 -17.10 -26.92
C SER A 97 13.20 -18.27 -27.87
N CYS A 98 13.66 -18.03 -29.08
CA CYS A 98 13.87 -19.06 -30.08
C CYS A 98 15.37 -19.33 -30.28
N ASP A 99 16.30 -18.48 -29.82
CA ASP A 99 17.76 -18.67 -29.89
C ASP A 99 18.29 -19.22 -31.25
N GLY A 100 17.66 -18.83 -32.36
CA GLY A 100 17.99 -19.35 -33.71
C GLY A 100 17.44 -20.75 -34.04
N SER A 101 16.75 -21.39 -33.11
CA SER A 101 15.95 -22.61 -33.28
C SER A 101 14.62 -22.31 -34.01
N PRO A 102 14.09 -23.29 -34.78
CA PRO A 102 12.72 -23.23 -35.30
C PRO A 102 11.65 -23.34 -34.21
N GLU A 103 12.01 -23.86 -33.02
CA GLU A 103 11.13 -24.00 -31.86
C GLU A 103 11.49 -22.97 -30.78
N CYS A 104 10.50 -22.24 -30.30
CA CYS A 104 10.65 -21.23 -29.25
C CYS A 104 10.24 -21.80 -27.89
N ARG A 105 11.01 -21.45 -26.87
CA ARG A 105 10.75 -21.78 -25.46
C ARG A 105 10.13 -20.60 -24.73
N ILE A 106 9.22 -20.86 -23.79
CA ILE A 106 8.63 -19.82 -22.94
C ILE A 106 9.64 -19.39 -21.89
N THR A 107 10.04 -18.12 -21.93
CA THR A 107 11.05 -17.55 -21.03
C THR A 107 10.47 -16.53 -20.06
N HIS A 108 9.31 -15.95 -20.36
CA HIS A 108 8.65 -14.96 -19.50
C HIS A 108 7.18 -15.31 -19.37
N LEU A 109 6.68 -15.33 -18.13
CA LEU A 109 5.27 -15.46 -17.84
C LEU A 109 4.87 -14.42 -16.78
N ASN A 110 3.94 -13.54 -17.15
CA ASN A 110 3.27 -12.63 -16.24
C ASN A 110 1.78 -12.99 -16.20
N VAL A 111 1.24 -13.20 -15.00
CA VAL A 111 -0.20 -13.35 -14.74
C VAL A 111 -0.49 -12.63 -13.42
N THR A 112 -1.02 -11.42 -13.49
CA THR A 112 -1.20 -10.49 -12.36
C THR A 112 -2.59 -9.85 -12.35
N GLY A 113 -3.09 -9.46 -11.18
CA GLY A 113 -4.32 -8.67 -11.06
C GLY A 113 -5.63 -9.45 -11.28
N PHE A 114 -5.60 -10.78 -11.31
CA PHE A 114 -6.80 -11.62 -11.40
C PHE A 114 -7.32 -12.01 -10.00
N SER A 115 -8.56 -11.63 -9.71
CA SER A 115 -9.18 -11.83 -8.38
C SER A 115 -9.65 -13.26 -8.10
N ASN A 116 -9.84 -14.07 -9.14
CA ASN A 116 -10.40 -15.43 -9.03
C ASN A 116 -9.33 -16.53 -9.05
N LEU A 117 -8.05 -16.21 -9.24
CA LEU A 117 -6.99 -17.22 -9.26
C LEU A 117 -6.73 -17.74 -7.86
N THR A 118 -6.64 -19.06 -7.75
CA THR A 118 -6.36 -19.79 -6.51
C THR A 118 -5.35 -20.89 -6.81
N GLY A 119 -4.44 -21.15 -5.87
CA GLY A 119 -3.37 -22.15 -6.01
C GLY A 119 -2.36 -21.87 -7.14
N ILE A 120 -1.15 -22.41 -6.99
CA ILE A 120 -0.15 -22.43 -8.08
C ILE A 120 -0.27 -23.78 -8.81
N PRO A 121 -0.62 -23.81 -10.11
CA PRO A 121 -0.69 -25.04 -10.89
C PRO A 121 0.66 -25.75 -10.96
N PRO A 122 0.75 -27.05 -10.68
CA PRO A 122 2.02 -27.77 -10.72
C PRO A 122 2.65 -27.81 -12.12
N GLU A 123 1.84 -27.76 -13.18
CA GLU A 123 2.33 -27.74 -14.57
C GLU A 123 3.13 -26.49 -14.90
N LEU A 124 3.00 -25.41 -14.11
CA LEU A 124 3.82 -24.21 -14.25
C LEU A 124 5.32 -24.53 -14.17
N PHE A 125 5.68 -25.49 -13.32
CA PHE A 125 7.07 -25.88 -13.06
C PHE A 125 7.65 -26.79 -14.15
N ASN A 126 6.88 -27.09 -15.20
CA ASN A 126 7.38 -27.75 -16.42
C ASN A 126 7.98 -26.75 -17.42
N LEU A 127 7.76 -25.43 -17.24
CA LEU A 127 8.35 -24.38 -18.07
C LEU A 127 9.79 -24.09 -17.64
N THR A 128 10.68 -25.06 -17.82
CA THR A 128 12.05 -25.06 -17.27
C THR A 128 12.96 -23.95 -17.82
N GLU A 129 12.55 -23.32 -18.93
CA GLU A 129 13.27 -22.22 -19.58
C GLU A 129 12.85 -20.83 -19.08
N LEU A 130 11.98 -20.76 -18.07
CA LEU A 130 11.57 -19.49 -17.47
C LEU A 130 12.76 -18.72 -16.88
N VAL A 131 12.88 -17.48 -17.34
CA VAL A 131 13.79 -16.44 -16.86
C VAL A 131 13.04 -15.45 -15.97
N SER A 132 11.75 -15.21 -16.25
CA SER A 132 10.91 -14.29 -15.45
C SER A 132 9.54 -14.88 -15.19
N LEU A 133 9.13 -14.87 -13.92
CA LEU A 133 7.82 -15.31 -13.47
C LEU A 133 7.22 -14.25 -12.53
N ASP A 134 6.13 -13.63 -12.96
CA ASP A 134 5.37 -12.66 -12.16
C ASP A 134 3.93 -13.16 -11.95
N LEU A 135 3.63 -13.51 -10.71
CA LEU A 135 2.32 -13.96 -10.23
C LEU A 135 1.72 -12.99 -9.19
N SER A 136 2.23 -11.77 -9.12
CA SER A 136 1.84 -10.79 -8.11
C SER A 136 0.38 -10.32 -8.22
N ASN A 137 -0.16 -9.78 -7.13
CA ASN A 137 -1.49 -9.13 -7.10
C ASN A 137 -2.66 -10.06 -7.48
N ASN A 138 -2.60 -11.33 -7.10
CA ASN A 138 -3.70 -12.29 -7.28
C ASN A 138 -4.23 -12.75 -5.91
N ASN A 139 -5.09 -13.78 -5.92
CA ASN A 139 -5.59 -14.45 -4.71
C ASN A 139 -4.98 -15.86 -4.54
N LEU A 140 -3.77 -16.10 -5.06
CA LEU A 140 -3.10 -17.39 -4.96
C LEU A 140 -2.88 -17.74 -3.48
N SER A 141 -3.15 -18.99 -3.14
CA SER A 141 -3.11 -19.51 -1.77
C SER A 141 -2.53 -20.92 -1.75
N GLY A 142 -2.26 -21.44 -0.56
CA GLY A 142 -1.51 -22.69 -0.38
C GLY A 142 0.00 -22.44 -0.33
N SER A 143 0.78 -23.52 -0.26
CA SER A 143 2.23 -23.47 -0.16
C SER A 143 2.91 -23.34 -1.52
N ILE A 144 4.13 -22.80 -1.51
CA ILE A 144 5.03 -22.86 -2.65
C ILE A 144 5.57 -24.30 -2.74
N PRO A 145 5.37 -25.02 -3.85
CA PRO A 145 5.78 -26.41 -3.97
C PRO A 145 7.29 -26.52 -4.29
N GLN A 146 7.91 -27.64 -3.90
CA GLN A 146 9.36 -27.89 -4.07
C GLN A 146 9.80 -27.88 -5.54
N GLU A 147 8.87 -28.19 -6.45
CA GLU A 147 9.04 -28.20 -7.91
C GLU A 147 9.46 -26.84 -8.47
N VAL A 148 9.34 -25.74 -7.69
CA VAL A 148 9.94 -24.44 -8.04
C VAL A 148 11.42 -24.55 -8.39
N ALA A 149 12.12 -25.52 -7.80
CA ALA A 149 13.52 -25.78 -8.05
C ALA A 149 13.83 -26.25 -9.49
N ASN A 150 12.82 -26.64 -10.28
CA ASN A 150 12.97 -26.94 -11.71
C ASN A 150 13.19 -25.67 -12.54
N LEU A 151 12.84 -24.49 -12.02
CA LEU A 151 12.99 -23.21 -12.71
C LEU A 151 14.41 -22.63 -12.47
N SER A 152 15.45 -23.43 -12.66
CA SER A 152 16.83 -23.05 -12.29
C SER A 152 17.40 -21.85 -13.05
N LYS A 153 16.78 -21.47 -14.19
CA LYS A 153 17.13 -20.32 -15.02
C LYS A 153 16.47 -19.00 -14.57
N LEU A 154 15.59 -19.07 -13.57
CA LEU A 154 14.79 -17.93 -13.14
C LEU A 154 15.67 -16.81 -12.57
N GLN A 155 15.53 -15.62 -13.14
CA GLN A 155 16.22 -14.39 -12.74
C GLN A 155 15.27 -13.45 -11.99
N THR A 156 13.99 -13.42 -12.36
CA THR A 156 12.96 -12.62 -11.69
C THR A 156 11.85 -13.52 -11.18
N TRP A 157 11.60 -13.48 -9.87
CA TRP A 157 10.49 -14.19 -9.24
C TRP A 157 9.68 -13.23 -8.36
N ARG A 158 8.46 -12.95 -8.80
CA ARG A 158 7.53 -12.07 -8.10
C ARG A 158 6.24 -12.79 -7.83
N PHE A 159 5.84 -12.84 -6.57
CA PHE A 159 4.57 -13.43 -6.14
C PHE A 159 3.97 -12.67 -4.95
N ASN A 160 4.40 -11.42 -4.75
CA ASN A 160 3.90 -10.54 -3.72
C ASN A 160 2.39 -10.25 -3.85
N ASN A 161 1.77 -9.77 -2.77
CA ASN A 161 0.35 -9.40 -2.71
C ASN A 161 -0.58 -10.58 -3.07
N ASN A 162 -0.31 -11.75 -2.50
CA ASN A 162 -1.12 -12.96 -2.64
C ASN A 162 -1.61 -13.41 -1.25
N LYS A 163 -1.99 -14.67 -1.11
CA LYS A 163 -2.36 -15.36 0.14
C LYS A 163 -1.55 -16.66 0.31
N LEU A 164 -0.35 -16.73 -0.28
CA LEU A 164 0.52 -17.91 -0.18
C LEU A 164 0.98 -18.09 1.26
N SER A 165 1.05 -19.32 1.74
CA SER A 165 1.26 -19.67 3.15
C SER A 165 2.24 -20.82 3.33
N GLY A 166 2.60 -21.15 4.57
CA GLY A 166 3.56 -22.21 4.86
C GLY A 166 5.01 -21.76 4.66
N LEU A 167 5.93 -22.71 4.59
CA LEU A 167 7.37 -22.44 4.48
C LEU A 167 7.76 -22.16 3.02
N LEU A 168 8.79 -21.33 2.83
CA LEU A 168 9.51 -21.28 1.56
C LEU A 168 10.38 -22.55 1.45
N PRO A 169 10.21 -23.40 0.42
CA PRO A 169 10.90 -24.69 0.34
C PRO A 169 12.42 -24.50 0.21
N ASN A 170 13.20 -25.37 0.89
CA ASN A 170 14.66 -25.30 0.86
C ASN A 170 15.21 -25.55 -0.56
N GLU A 171 14.47 -26.27 -1.40
CA GLU A 171 14.80 -26.54 -2.79
C GLU A 171 14.88 -25.25 -3.63
N SER A 172 14.27 -24.15 -3.18
CA SER A 172 14.46 -22.82 -3.78
C SER A 172 15.94 -22.36 -3.77
N SER A 173 16.82 -23.00 -3.00
CA SER A 173 18.27 -22.77 -3.08
C SER A 173 18.87 -23.09 -4.46
N ARG A 174 18.17 -23.85 -5.32
CA ARG A 174 18.62 -24.15 -6.70
C ARG A 174 18.39 -23.02 -7.68
N LEU A 175 17.70 -21.95 -7.28
CA LEU A 175 17.45 -20.77 -8.11
C LEU A 175 18.68 -19.84 -8.18
N GLY A 176 19.87 -20.38 -8.44
CA GLY A 176 21.14 -19.65 -8.37
C GLY A 176 21.26 -18.47 -9.35
N SER A 177 20.41 -18.43 -10.39
CA SER A 177 20.33 -17.32 -11.34
C SER A 177 19.49 -16.13 -10.85
N LEU A 178 18.86 -16.23 -9.68
CA LEU A 178 17.90 -15.24 -9.22
C LEU A 178 18.56 -13.88 -8.93
N GLN A 179 18.00 -12.84 -9.51
CA GLN A 179 18.45 -11.44 -9.39
C GLN A 179 17.41 -10.57 -8.66
N SER A 180 16.13 -10.92 -8.75
CA SER A 180 15.02 -10.19 -8.13
C SER A 180 14.03 -11.16 -7.49
N LEU A 181 13.81 -11.01 -6.18
CA LEU A 181 12.84 -11.79 -5.40
C LEU A 181 11.89 -10.88 -4.64
N TRP A 182 10.61 -10.87 -5.03
CA TRP A 182 9.55 -10.13 -4.34
C TRP A 182 8.48 -11.09 -3.80
N MET A 183 8.40 -11.19 -2.48
CA MET A 183 7.50 -12.12 -1.80
C MET A 183 6.64 -11.47 -0.71
N PHE A 184 6.70 -10.16 -0.58
CA PHE A 184 5.98 -9.38 0.43
C PHE A 184 4.46 -9.52 0.35
N ASP A 185 3.76 -9.19 1.44
CA ASP A 185 2.30 -9.26 1.57
C ASP A 185 1.75 -10.65 1.22
N ASN A 186 2.26 -11.66 1.93
CA ASN A 186 1.85 -13.06 1.91
C ASN A 186 1.79 -13.60 3.34
N TYR A 187 1.34 -14.85 3.50
CA TYR A 187 1.31 -15.54 4.80
C TYR A 187 2.44 -16.57 4.95
N ILE A 188 3.55 -16.38 4.22
CA ILE A 188 4.74 -17.24 4.35
C ILE A 188 5.29 -17.10 5.75
N GLU A 189 5.52 -18.23 6.40
CA GLU A 189 5.86 -18.33 7.81
C GLU A 189 7.15 -19.13 8.04
N GLY A 190 7.57 -19.21 9.29
CA GLY A 190 8.81 -19.89 9.68
C GLY A 190 9.94 -18.91 9.95
N GLN A 191 11.17 -19.42 9.95
CA GLN A 191 12.39 -18.61 10.07
C GLN A 191 12.75 -18.00 8.72
N LEU A 192 13.34 -16.80 8.70
CA LEU A 192 13.89 -16.23 7.47
C LEU A 192 14.93 -17.21 6.87
N PRO A 193 14.72 -17.77 5.66
CA PRO A 193 15.52 -18.91 5.21
C PRO A 193 16.98 -18.55 4.93
N GLU A 194 17.90 -19.27 5.57
CA GLU A 194 19.35 -19.04 5.41
C GLU A 194 19.86 -19.30 3.99
N PHE A 195 19.20 -20.16 3.22
CA PHE A 195 19.61 -20.47 1.85
C PHE A 195 19.53 -19.27 0.91
N ILE A 196 18.78 -18.21 1.26
CA ILE A 196 18.72 -16.98 0.47
C ILE A 196 20.12 -16.39 0.30
N ALA A 197 21.01 -16.57 1.29
CA ALA A 197 22.42 -16.16 1.21
C ALA A 197 23.22 -16.83 0.08
N ASN A 198 22.75 -17.97 -0.45
CA ASN A 198 23.39 -18.66 -1.57
C ASN A 198 22.97 -18.09 -2.93
N LEU A 199 21.96 -17.22 -2.97
CA LEU A 199 21.47 -16.58 -4.19
C LEU A 199 22.29 -15.32 -4.47
N THR A 200 23.60 -15.49 -4.68
CA THR A 200 24.58 -14.38 -4.74
C THR A 200 24.39 -13.42 -5.91
N ASN A 201 23.54 -13.77 -6.89
CA ASN A 201 23.17 -12.90 -8.00
C ASN A 201 22.06 -11.89 -7.64
N LEU A 202 21.48 -11.97 -6.43
CA LEU A 202 20.43 -11.06 -5.99
C LEU A 202 20.90 -9.60 -6.01
N THR A 203 20.10 -8.76 -6.64
CA THR A 203 20.24 -7.30 -6.67
C THR A 203 19.04 -6.60 -6.00
N ASP A 204 17.87 -7.26 -5.97
CA ASP A 204 16.63 -6.74 -5.37
C ASP A 204 15.92 -7.82 -4.55
N LEU A 205 15.91 -7.65 -3.23
CA LEU A 205 15.29 -8.55 -2.27
C LEU A 205 14.25 -7.81 -1.42
N ARG A 206 12.97 -8.22 -1.54
CA ARG A 206 11.86 -7.58 -0.84
C ARG A 206 11.01 -8.60 -0.09
N ILE A 207 11.10 -8.56 1.23
CA ILE A 207 10.43 -9.45 2.18
C ILE A 207 9.87 -8.63 3.35
N TYR A 208 8.60 -8.27 3.29
CA TYR A 208 7.91 -7.56 4.37
C TYR A 208 6.43 -7.93 4.37
N GLY A 209 5.73 -7.68 5.48
CA GLY A 209 4.32 -8.10 5.60
C GLY A 209 4.12 -9.60 5.39
N THR A 210 5.06 -10.40 5.91
CA THR A 210 4.96 -11.87 5.95
C THR A 210 4.75 -12.34 7.39
N LYS A 211 4.77 -13.65 7.64
CA LYS A 211 4.81 -14.25 8.99
C LYS A 211 6.19 -14.82 9.33
N LEU A 212 7.23 -14.32 8.65
CA LEU A 212 8.60 -14.76 8.88
C LEU A 212 9.11 -14.20 10.21
N ARG A 213 9.96 -15.00 10.84
CA ARG A 213 10.63 -14.68 12.10
C ARG A 213 12.10 -14.42 11.88
N GLY A 214 12.64 -13.53 12.71
CA GLY A 214 14.07 -13.31 12.85
C GLY A 214 14.75 -14.43 13.67
N PRO A 215 16.09 -14.37 13.76
CA PRO A 215 16.95 -13.25 13.34
C PRO A 215 17.22 -13.21 11.83
N ILE A 216 17.68 -12.06 11.33
CA ILE A 216 18.24 -11.97 9.97
C ILE A 216 19.56 -12.78 9.92
N PRO A 217 19.70 -13.77 9.02
CA PRO A 217 20.90 -14.60 8.94
C PRO A 217 22.16 -13.79 8.60
N LYS A 218 23.22 -13.92 9.41
CA LYS A 218 24.50 -13.21 9.19
C LYS A 218 25.16 -13.48 7.84
N ASN A 219 24.88 -14.65 7.24
CA ASN A 219 25.41 -15.04 5.94
C ASN A 219 24.77 -14.26 4.79
N PHE A 220 23.71 -13.46 5.01
CA PHE A 220 23.24 -12.49 4.02
C PHE A 220 24.31 -11.46 3.63
N SER A 221 25.41 -11.36 4.40
CA SER A 221 26.62 -10.62 4.00
C SER A 221 27.27 -11.14 2.72
N ASN A 222 26.96 -12.38 2.30
CA ASN A 222 27.37 -12.94 1.00
C ASN A 222 26.64 -12.29 -0.19
N LEU A 223 25.53 -11.58 0.02
CA LEU A 223 24.71 -10.97 -1.03
C LEU A 223 25.30 -9.62 -1.46
N THR A 224 26.55 -9.63 -1.90
CA THR A 224 27.35 -8.42 -2.19
C THR A 224 26.85 -7.64 -3.42
N ASN A 225 26.03 -8.26 -4.27
CA ASN A 225 25.40 -7.63 -5.44
C ASN A 225 24.11 -6.85 -5.11
N LEU A 226 23.62 -6.89 -3.87
CA LEU A 226 22.39 -6.21 -3.48
C LEU A 226 22.47 -4.71 -3.71
N LYS A 227 21.40 -4.19 -4.31
CA LYS A 227 21.12 -2.76 -4.49
C LYS A 227 19.90 -2.36 -3.67
N ILE A 228 18.89 -3.23 -3.63
CA ILE A 228 17.64 -2.99 -2.91
C ILE A 228 17.46 -4.11 -1.90
N LEU A 229 17.43 -3.74 -0.62
CA LEU A 229 17.08 -4.64 0.47
C LEU A 229 15.95 -4.02 1.29
N MET A 230 14.77 -4.61 1.19
CA MET A 230 13.61 -4.25 2.01
C MET A 230 13.19 -5.46 2.81
N LEU A 231 13.62 -5.53 4.07
CA LEU A 231 13.19 -6.52 5.04
C LEU A 231 12.35 -5.82 6.11
N GLY A 232 11.23 -6.40 6.50
CA GLY A 232 10.46 -5.79 7.57
C GLY A 232 9.38 -6.67 8.18
N ASP A 233 8.92 -6.22 9.34
CA ASP A 233 7.83 -6.84 10.10
C ASP A 233 8.16 -8.31 10.43
N LEU A 234 9.39 -8.57 10.87
CA LEU A 234 9.85 -9.89 11.29
C LEU A 234 9.48 -10.13 12.76
N ASP A 235 8.76 -11.22 13.01
CA ASP A 235 8.40 -11.62 14.36
C ASP A 235 9.65 -12.14 15.12
N GLY A 236 9.75 -11.85 16.42
CA GLY A 236 10.89 -12.23 17.26
C GLY A 236 12.00 -11.17 17.33
N GLY A 237 12.97 -11.37 18.22
CA GLY A 237 14.07 -10.42 18.48
C GLY A 237 15.45 -11.06 18.30
N ASN A 238 16.49 -10.22 18.33
CA ASN A 238 17.93 -10.56 18.31
C ASN A 238 18.59 -10.60 16.91
N SER A 239 18.03 -9.91 15.92
CA SER A 239 18.78 -9.59 14.71
C SER A 239 19.94 -8.64 15.03
N THR A 240 21.10 -8.84 14.41
CA THR A 240 22.23 -7.89 14.43
C THR A 240 22.38 -7.21 13.07
N PHE A 241 23.29 -6.24 12.93
CA PHE A 241 23.61 -5.58 11.66
C PHE A 241 24.67 -6.33 10.83
N ASP A 242 25.25 -7.42 11.34
CA ASP A 242 26.43 -8.09 10.77
C ASP A 242 26.16 -8.81 9.43
N PHE A 243 24.90 -8.77 8.97
CA PHE A 243 24.49 -9.33 7.69
C PHE A 243 24.70 -8.38 6.51
N ILE A 244 25.08 -7.11 6.74
CA ILE A 244 25.40 -6.16 5.67
C ILE A 244 26.92 -6.03 5.58
N ALA A 245 27.48 -6.43 4.44
CA ALA A 245 28.90 -6.25 4.17
C ALA A 245 29.26 -4.76 3.98
N ASP A 246 30.51 -4.43 4.29
CA ASP A 246 31.07 -3.10 4.03
C ASP A 246 31.24 -2.85 2.52
N GLU A 247 31.16 -1.58 2.09
CA GLU A 247 31.37 -1.15 0.69
C GLU A 247 30.45 -1.86 -0.34
N THR A 248 29.22 -2.22 0.06
CA THR A 248 28.22 -2.80 -0.85
C THR A 248 27.56 -1.75 -1.75
N ASN A 249 26.89 -2.22 -2.82
CA ASN A 249 26.15 -1.37 -3.75
C ASN A 249 24.72 -1.03 -3.30
N VAL A 250 24.39 -1.25 -2.02
CA VAL A 250 23.04 -1.02 -1.49
C VAL A 250 22.68 0.47 -1.59
N SER A 251 21.61 0.76 -2.33
CA SER A 251 21.04 2.09 -2.47
C SER A 251 19.75 2.28 -1.66
N ILE A 252 19.00 1.20 -1.45
CA ILE A 252 17.78 1.20 -0.64
C ILE A 252 17.92 0.15 0.46
N LEU A 253 17.93 0.61 1.71
CA LEU A 253 17.95 -0.25 2.89
C LEU A 253 16.74 0.07 3.77
N SER A 254 15.81 -0.87 3.86
CA SER A 254 14.72 -0.84 4.84
C SER A 254 14.79 -2.09 5.71
N LEU A 255 14.83 -1.87 7.02
CA LEU A 255 14.89 -2.88 8.09
C LEU A 255 13.85 -2.55 9.17
N ARG A 256 12.63 -2.17 8.75
CA ARG A 256 11.56 -1.78 9.67
C ARG A 256 11.13 -2.95 10.53
N ASN A 257 11.05 -2.77 11.85
CA ASN A 257 10.46 -3.76 12.75
C ASN A 257 11.07 -5.16 12.53
N CYS A 258 12.41 -5.22 12.57
CA CYS A 258 13.20 -6.44 12.35
C CYS A 258 13.79 -7.01 13.65
N GLY A 259 13.39 -6.45 14.80
CA GLY A 259 13.86 -6.89 16.11
C GLY A 259 15.35 -6.61 16.37
N ILE A 260 15.90 -5.55 15.76
CA ILE A 260 17.32 -5.17 15.92
C ILE A 260 17.47 -4.28 17.17
N GLY A 261 18.36 -4.66 18.10
CA GLY A 261 18.50 -3.98 19.40
C GLY A 261 19.70 -3.04 19.53
N GLN A 262 20.75 -3.23 18.74
CA GLN A 262 21.97 -2.44 18.81
C GLN A 262 22.37 -1.97 17.41
N PHE A 263 22.53 -0.66 17.25
CA PHE A 263 23.17 -0.10 16.07
C PHE A 263 24.70 -0.22 16.21
N PRO A 264 25.42 -0.68 15.17
CA PRO A 264 26.84 -0.94 15.26
C PRO A 264 27.64 0.36 15.52
N SER A 265 28.70 0.25 16.32
CA SER A 265 29.64 1.35 16.56
C SER A 265 30.46 1.69 15.32
N ASN A 266 30.64 0.73 14.42
CA ASN A 266 31.23 0.90 13.10
C ASN A 266 30.23 0.34 12.07
N PRO A 267 29.22 1.11 11.65
CA PRO A 267 28.29 0.65 10.63
C PRO A 267 28.99 0.47 9.27
N PRO A 268 28.46 -0.39 8.39
CA PRO A 268 28.99 -0.54 7.04
C PRO A 268 28.91 0.78 6.27
N ASN A 269 29.93 1.04 5.46
CA ASN A 269 30.00 2.19 4.57
C ASN A 269 29.17 1.92 3.30
N LEU A 270 27.99 2.53 3.22
CA LEU A 270 27.04 2.36 2.12
C LEU A 270 27.04 3.61 1.23
N ARG A 271 28.05 3.76 0.36
CA ARG A 271 28.28 4.99 -0.42
C ARG A 271 27.13 5.36 -1.36
N ASN A 272 26.38 4.37 -1.82
CA ASN A 272 25.27 4.55 -2.77
C ASN A 272 23.91 4.72 -2.08
N LEU A 273 23.85 4.75 -0.75
CA LEU A 273 22.61 4.75 0.01
C LEU A 273 21.80 6.03 -0.19
N THR A 274 20.63 5.92 -0.80
CA THR A 274 19.68 7.01 -1.01
C THR A 274 18.48 6.93 -0.07
N TYR A 275 18.14 5.74 0.43
CA TYR A 275 17.02 5.48 1.32
C TYR A 275 17.44 4.58 2.48
N LEU A 276 17.29 5.09 3.70
CA LEU A 276 17.51 4.34 4.94
C LEU A 276 16.24 4.37 5.78
N ASP A 277 15.68 3.20 6.08
CA ASP A 277 14.57 3.05 7.01
C ASP A 277 14.89 1.99 8.06
N LEU A 278 15.09 2.42 9.30
CA LEU A 278 15.40 1.60 10.47
C LEU A 278 14.30 1.71 11.54
N ARG A 279 13.13 2.21 11.16
CA ARG A 279 12.08 2.59 12.11
C ARG A 279 11.53 1.40 12.90
N SER A 280 10.90 1.72 14.03
CA SER A 280 10.13 0.76 14.85
C SER A 280 10.97 -0.45 15.24
N ASN A 281 12.23 -0.22 15.59
CA ASN A 281 13.10 -1.21 16.20
C ASN A 281 13.37 -0.82 17.66
N ASN A 282 14.24 -1.56 18.35
CA ASN A 282 14.71 -1.17 19.68
C ASN A 282 16.18 -0.72 19.63
N LEU A 283 16.57 -0.02 18.55
CA LEU A 283 17.97 0.29 18.29
C LEU A 283 18.52 1.27 19.31
N SER A 284 19.48 0.79 20.10
CA SER A 284 20.35 1.60 20.94
C SER A 284 21.67 1.91 20.25
N GLY A 285 22.35 2.97 20.68
CA GLY A 285 23.63 3.40 20.11
C GLY A 285 23.73 4.92 20.01
N SER A 286 24.86 5.40 19.50
CA SER A 286 25.07 6.84 19.29
C SER A 286 24.53 7.27 17.94
N MET A 287 23.69 8.30 17.93
CA MET A 287 23.16 8.94 16.70
C MET A 287 24.28 9.47 15.79
N GLN A 288 25.46 9.75 16.35
CA GLN A 288 26.63 10.23 15.59
C GLN A 288 27.07 9.25 14.51
N GLN A 289 26.78 7.95 14.64
CA GLN A 289 27.17 6.97 13.63
C GLN A 289 26.40 7.13 12.31
N LEU A 290 25.21 7.74 12.33
CA LEU A 290 24.41 7.98 11.13
C LEU A 290 25.01 9.08 10.22
N ARG A 291 26.06 9.79 10.65
CA ARG A 291 26.81 10.73 9.80
C ARG A 291 27.36 10.07 8.52
N LEU A 292 27.62 8.76 8.56
CA LEU A 292 28.09 8.00 7.40
C LEU A 292 27.02 7.88 6.31
N PHE A 293 25.74 8.04 6.68
CA PHE A 293 24.61 8.06 5.76
C PHE A 293 24.11 9.48 5.51
N SER A 294 24.95 10.48 5.76
CA SER A 294 24.67 11.89 5.52
C SER A 294 24.61 12.25 4.03
N THR A 295 24.53 11.31 3.10
CA THR A 295 24.21 11.52 1.67
C THR A 295 22.81 11.05 1.28
N SER A 296 22.13 10.26 2.12
CA SER A 296 20.81 9.70 1.80
C SER A 296 19.71 10.76 1.69
N LYS A 297 18.79 10.59 0.72
CA LYS A 297 17.62 11.48 0.50
C LYS A 297 16.60 11.31 1.63
N TYR A 298 16.45 10.08 2.12
CA TYR A 298 15.52 9.71 3.17
C TYR A 298 16.24 8.93 4.27
N THR A 299 16.11 9.38 5.51
CA THR A 299 16.65 8.74 6.71
C THR A 299 15.54 8.66 7.76
N TYR A 300 14.98 7.47 7.93
CA TYR A 300 13.92 7.21 8.90
C TYR A 300 14.44 6.30 10.00
N VAL A 301 14.64 6.86 11.19
CA VAL A 301 15.10 6.16 12.39
C VAL A 301 14.17 6.37 13.57
N GLY A 302 12.92 6.77 13.30
CA GLY A 302 11.92 7.00 14.33
C GLY A 302 11.57 5.72 15.09
N GLU A 303 11.02 5.87 16.30
CA GLU A 303 10.59 4.76 17.17
C GLU A 303 11.75 3.80 17.47
N ASN A 304 12.79 4.34 18.11
CA ASN A 304 14.02 3.62 18.47
C ASN A 304 14.55 4.16 19.81
N ASN A 305 15.75 3.72 20.18
CA ASN A 305 16.40 4.06 21.44
C ASN A 305 17.77 4.73 21.24
N PHE A 306 17.95 5.47 20.14
CA PHE A 306 19.19 6.19 19.86
C PHE A 306 19.47 7.25 20.93
N SER A 307 20.75 7.50 21.17
CA SER A 307 21.24 8.42 22.19
C SER A 307 22.28 9.40 21.66
N GLY A 308 22.53 10.46 22.42
CA GLY A 308 23.50 11.50 22.10
C GLY A 308 22.92 12.64 21.26
N ASN A 309 23.81 13.47 20.72
CA ASN A 309 23.40 14.64 19.95
C ASN A 309 23.03 14.28 18.51
N LEU A 310 22.02 14.94 17.95
CA LEU A 310 21.71 14.89 16.51
C LEU A 310 22.87 15.52 15.70
N PRO A 311 23.53 14.78 14.78
CA PRO A 311 24.60 15.35 13.95
C PRO A 311 24.03 16.36 12.94
N SER A 312 24.70 17.49 12.76
CA SER A 312 24.22 18.54 11.85
C SER A 312 24.30 18.13 10.38
N GLU A 313 25.19 17.18 10.05
CA GLU A 313 25.40 16.66 8.70
C GLU A 313 24.16 15.97 8.13
N ILE A 314 23.34 15.35 8.97
CA ILE A 314 22.11 14.66 8.53
C ILE A 314 20.89 15.59 8.55
N VAL A 315 20.99 16.79 9.11
CA VAL A 315 19.90 17.77 9.17
C VAL A 315 20.01 18.72 7.97
N GLN A 316 19.29 18.40 6.89
CA GLN A 316 19.33 19.18 5.66
C GLN A 316 17.91 19.44 5.12
N SER A 317 17.67 20.66 4.62
CA SER A 317 16.35 21.08 4.11
C SER A 317 15.79 20.23 2.96
N SER A 318 16.64 19.61 2.14
CA SER A 318 16.24 18.82 0.96
C SER A 318 15.95 17.35 1.26
N ARG A 319 15.90 16.95 2.54
CA ARG A 319 15.87 15.55 2.95
C ARG A 319 14.72 15.24 3.89
N GLY A 320 14.18 14.05 3.74
CA GLY A 320 13.23 13.49 4.71
C GLY A 320 14.00 12.87 5.87
N LEU A 321 13.90 13.47 7.05
CA LEU A 321 14.52 12.96 8.28
C LEU A 321 13.44 12.66 9.31
N ASP A 322 13.34 11.41 9.76
CA ASP A 322 12.51 11.05 10.91
C ASP A 322 13.39 10.55 12.04
N VAL A 323 13.39 11.29 13.14
CA VAL A 323 14.04 10.97 14.42
C VAL A 323 13.04 10.96 15.56
N SER A 324 11.74 10.91 15.25
CA SER A 324 10.66 10.87 16.24
C SER A 324 10.82 9.69 17.19
N TYR A 325 10.32 9.82 18.41
CA TYR A 325 10.32 8.76 19.41
C TYR A 325 11.69 8.10 19.65
N ASN A 326 12.72 8.92 19.86
CA ASN A 326 14.01 8.49 20.40
C ASN A 326 14.24 9.19 21.75
N PRO A 327 13.87 8.57 22.88
CA PRO A 327 13.77 9.26 24.17
C PRO A 327 15.11 9.74 24.74
N PHE A 328 16.23 9.12 24.32
CA PHE A 328 17.57 9.45 24.78
C PHE A 328 18.34 10.37 23.81
N LEU A 329 17.73 10.76 22.70
CA LEU A 329 18.31 11.69 21.74
C LEU A 329 18.08 13.13 22.21
N ASN A 330 19.14 13.93 22.16
CA ASN A 330 19.12 15.34 22.49
C ASN A 330 19.87 16.19 21.44
N GLY A 331 19.94 17.50 21.67
CA GLY A 331 20.69 18.42 20.82
C GLY A 331 19.84 19.54 20.24
N ASN A 332 20.45 20.32 19.34
CA ASN A 332 19.85 21.50 18.75
C ASN A 332 19.65 21.33 17.25
N LEU A 333 18.52 21.82 16.74
CA LEU A 333 18.38 22.06 15.30
C LEU A 333 19.17 23.30 14.88
N PRO A 334 19.88 23.28 13.73
CA PRO A 334 20.52 24.48 13.21
C PRO A 334 19.50 25.59 12.92
N ASN A 335 19.94 26.85 12.79
CA ASN A 335 19.06 27.93 12.39
C ASN A 335 18.64 27.72 10.92
N ASN A 336 17.33 27.71 10.66
CA ASN A 336 16.81 27.60 9.30
C ASN A 336 16.82 28.99 8.61
N PRO A 337 17.31 29.11 7.37
CA PRO A 337 16.97 30.25 6.52
C PRO A 337 15.44 30.31 6.33
N ALA A 338 14.86 31.52 6.38
CA ALA A 338 13.41 31.74 6.41
C ALA A 338 12.61 31.12 5.24
N ASP A 339 13.29 30.65 4.19
CA ASP A 339 12.71 30.29 2.90
C ASP A 339 12.71 28.77 2.58
N ARG A 340 13.06 27.89 3.54
CA ARG A 340 13.08 26.43 3.29
C ARG A 340 12.29 25.65 4.32
N ASN A 341 11.27 24.92 3.89
CA ASN A 341 10.53 24.00 4.76
C ASN A 341 11.40 22.75 5.03
N TRP A 342 11.69 22.42 6.29
CA TRP A 342 12.45 21.22 6.63
C TRP A 342 11.51 20.03 6.72
N SER A 343 11.78 18.99 5.93
CA SER A 343 11.10 17.71 6.05
C SER A 343 11.72 16.90 7.21
N ILE A 344 11.56 17.39 8.44
CA ILE A 344 12.01 16.71 9.65
C ILE A 344 10.85 16.38 10.59
N ASN A 345 10.81 15.14 11.07
CA ASN A 345 9.96 14.73 12.19
C ASN A 345 10.81 14.39 13.42
N TYR A 346 10.51 15.04 14.54
CA TYR A 346 11.18 14.80 15.82
C TYR A 346 10.18 14.74 16.99
N ILE A 347 8.91 14.47 16.70
CA ILE A 347 7.88 14.31 17.74
C ILE A 347 8.29 13.24 18.76
N GLY A 348 8.12 13.54 20.05
CA GLY A 348 8.49 12.63 21.13
C GLY A 348 10.00 12.58 21.43
N THR A 349 10.81 13.35 20.71
CA THR A 349 12.27 13.41 20.89
C THR A 349 12.70 14.78 21.41
N SER A 350 13.64 14.82 22.35
CA SER A 350 14.04 16.05 23.06
C SER A 350 15.02 16.92 22.24
N ILE A 351 14.54 17.55 21.17
CA ILE A 351 15.36 18.42 20.31
C ILE A 351 14.98 19.89 20.51
N ALA A 352 15.96 20.72 20.88
CA ALA A 352 15.76 22.15 21.03
C ALA A 352 15.93 22.86 19.67
N ALA A 353 14.86 23.45 19.16
CA ALA A 353 14.94 24.26 17.95
C ALA A 353 15.34 25.70 18.31
N SER A 354 16.58 26.12 18.01
CA SER A 354 16.98 27.50 18.27
C SER A 354 16.25 28.46 17.33
N ARG A 355 15.64 29.52 17.88
CA ARG A 355 15.07 30.75 17.24
C ARG A 355 14.18 30.59 15.98
N THR A 356 13.93 29.39 15.51
CA THR A 356 13.24 29.08 14.24
C THR A 356 11.80 28.61 14.46
N ILE A 357 11.54 28.06 15.64
CA ILE A 357 10.22 27.59 16.05
C ILE A 357 9.73 28.55 17.11
N ASN A 358 8.54 29.11 16.89
CA ASN A 358 7.88 29.98 17.83
C ASN A 358 7.94 29.31 19.22
N SER A 359 8.47 29.98 20.24
CA SER A 359 8.82 29.39 21.55
C SER A 359 7.67 28.61 22.20
N GLU A 360 6.43 28.96 21.85
CA GLU A 360 5.20 28.33 22.33
C GLU A 360 4.88 26.98 21.64
N ASN A 361 5.28 26.78 20.38
CA ASN A 361 5.21 25.45 19.73
C ASN A 361 6.21 24.47 20.36
N LEU A 362 7.34 25.00 20.85
CA LEU A 362 8.35 24.26 21.60
C LEU A 362 7.79 23.75 22.93
N THR A 363 7.00 24.56 23.64
CA THR A 363 6.30 24.15 24.88
C THR A 363 5.31 23.02 24.63
N LEU A 364 4.59 23.03 23.50
CA LEU A 364 3.64 21.99 23.14
C LEU A 364 4.32 20.66 22.74
N LEU A 365 5.40 20.74 21.97
CA LEU A 365 6.20 19.57 21.61
C LEU A 365 6.91 18.97 22.84
N ASN A 366 7.34 19.81 23.77
CA ASN A 366 7.86 19.38 25.07
C ASN A 366 6.78 18.69 25.92
N CYS A 367 5.50 19.04 25.78
CA CYS A 367 4.41 18.26 26.41
C CYS A 367 4.34 16.83 25.85
N LEU A 368 4.45 16.64 24.53
CA LEU A 368 4.46 15.30 23.93
C LEU A 368 5.64 14.45 24.43
N HIS A 369 6.73 15.09 24.86
CA HIS A 369 7.89 14.43 25.46
C HIS A 369 7.65 14.02 26.92
N MET A 370 7.01 14.85 27.75
CA MET A 370 6.97 14.67 29.21
C MET A 370 5.74 13.92 29.77
N LYS A 371 4.77 13.50 28.94
CA LYS A 371 3.49 12.91 29.40
C LYS A 371 2.74 13.76 30.43
N GLU A 372 3.08 15.04 30.59
CA GLU A 372 2.39 15.98 31.47
C GLU A 372 2.34 17.35 30.77
N CYS A 373 1.25 17.60 30.04
CA CYS A 373 0.89 18.94 29.59
C CYS A 373 0.50 19.78 30.83
N ASN A 374 1.45 20.51 31.41
CA ASN A 374 1.16 21.33 32.58
C ASN A 374 0.14 22.43 32.22
N ARG A 375 -1.04 22.37 32.83
CA ARG A 375 -2.25 23.15 32.48
C ARG A 375 -2.13 24.66 32.57
N LYS A 376 -1.02 25.21 33.09
CA LYS A 376 -0.84 26.65 33.33
C LYS A 376 -0.95 27.52 32.06
N PHE A 377 -0.86 26.94 30.86
CA PHE A 377 -0.95 27.66 29.58
C PHE A 377 -2.33 27.59 28.90
N TYR A 378 -3.28 26.79 29.38
CA TYR A 378 -4.60 26.65 28.76
C TYR A 378 -5.68 27.23 29.67
N THR A 379 -6.11 28.46 29.37
CA THR A 379 -7.18 29.15 30.12
C THR A 379 -8.56 28.51 29.91
N ASN A 380 -8.77 27.79 28.80
CA ASN A 380 -9.97 27.02 28.49
C ASN A 380 -9.60 25.60 28.02
N PRO A 381 -9.93 24.54 28.78
CA PRO A 381 -9.56 23.18 28.42
C PRO A 381 -10.46 22.62 27.30
N ILE A 382 -9.86 21.88 26.36
CA ILE A 382 -10.57 21.36 25.19
C ILE A 382 -11.47 20.17 25.61
N THR A 383 -12.75 20.27 25.25
CA THR A 383 -13.76 19.23 25.51
C THR A 383 -14.12 18.43 24.26
N SER A 384 -13.75 18.93 23.08
CA SER A 384 -13.90 18.26 21.78
C SER A 384 -12.98 18.86 20.73
N PHE A 385 -12.59 18.09 19.72
CA PHE A 385 -11.97 18.61 18.50
C PHE A 385 -12.42 17.77 17.28
N ALA A 386 -12.35 18.35 16.09
CA ALA A 386 -12.63 17.64 14.85
C ALA A 386 -11.73 18.16 13.72
N VAL A 387 -11.29 17.28 12.82
CA VAL A 387 -10.33 17.58 11.74
C VAL A 387 -10.83 16.99 10.43
N ASN A 388 -10.84 17.79 9.37
CA ASN A 388 -11.03 17.32 7.99
C ASN A 388 -9.66 16.96 7.40
N CYS A 389 -9.28 15.70 7.53
CA CYS A 389 -7.93 15.22 7.25
C CYS A 389 -7.58 15.40 5.77
N GLY A 390 -6.51 16.13 5.47
CA GLY A 390 -6.12 16.45 4.09
C GLY A 390 -7.01 17.47 3.38
N GLY A 391 -7.96 18.10 4.09
CA GLY A 391 -8.98 18.98 3.53
C GLY A 391 -9.07 20.33 4.22
N LYS A 392 -9.82 21.26 3.60
CA LYS A 392 -10.13 22.57 4.19
C LYS A 392 -11.21 22.45 5.27
N GLN A 393 -11.33 23.46 6.12
CA GLN A 393 -12.36 23.51 7.16
C GLN A 393 -13.77 23.26 6.58
N LYS A 394 -14.57 22.47 7.30
CA LYS A 394 -15.97 22.17 6.97
C LYS A 394 -16.85 22.35 8.21
N ILE A 395 -18.06 22.87 8.01
CA ILE A 395 -19.03 23.14 9.07
C ILE A 395 -20.32 22.40 8.74
N TYR A 396 -20.80 21.59 9.69
CA TYR A 396 -22.07 20.88 9.58
C TYR A 396 -23.06 21.41 10.64
N PRO A 397 -24.18 22.04 10.23
CA PRO A 397 -25.05 22.80 11.13
C PRO A 397 -26.09 21.99 11.92
N ASP A 398 -26.15 20.66 11.79
CA ASP A 398 -27.17 19.85 12.49
C ASP A 398 -26.98 19.86 14.00
N SER A 399 -28.08 20.04 14.76
CA SER A 399 -28.34 19.97 16.23
C SER A 399 -27.23 20.39 17.23
N LEU A 400 -25.98 20.02 17.00
CA LEU A 400 -24.74 20.50 17.58
C LEU A 400 -23.78 20.85 16.42
N PRO A 401 -23.58 22.13 16.05
CA PRO A 401 -22.73 22.47 14.91
C PRO A 401 -21.31 21.93 15.12
N ILE A 402 -20.85 21.08 14.19
CA ILE A 402 -19.50 20.51 14.22
C ILE A 402 -18.65 21.24 13.18
N THR A 403 -17.59 21.89 13.66
CA THR A 403 -16.54 22.45 12.80
C THR A 403 -15.38 21.47 12.74
N PHE A 404 -15.15 20.88 11.57
CA PHE A 404 -13.95 20.11 11.26
C PHE A 404 -12.86 21.08 10.81
N ASN A 405 -11.79 21.23 11.60
CA ASN A 405 -10.67 22.12 11.28
C ASN A 405 -9.92 21.66 10.02
N ASP A 406 -9.24 22.60 9.37
CA ASP A 406 -8.44 22.32 8.19
C ASP A 406 -7.19 21.51 8.51
N ASP A 407 -6.79 20.65 7.59
CA ASP A 407 -5.56 19.87 7.63
C ASP A 407 -4.93 19.82 6.23
N THR A 408 -4.54 20.99 5.72
CA THR A 408 -3.98 21.14 4.36
C THR A 408 -2.46 21.31 4.33
N SER A 409 -1.79 21.24 5.47
CA SER A 409 -0.35 21.50 5.56
C SER A 409 0.45 20.43 4.82
N ASP A 410 1.41 20.88 4.02
CA ASP A 410 2.43 20.01 3.44
C ASP A 410 3.46 19.66 4.52
N LEU A 411 3.57 18.36 4.78
CA LEU A 411 4.45 17.80 5.81
C LEU A 411 5.71 17.18 5.19
N GLY A 412 5.95 17.37 3.89
CA GLY A 412 7.10 16.80 3.18
C GLY A 412 7.12 15.27 3.21
N ALA A 413 8.30 14.69 3.33
CA ALA A 413 8.51 13.23 3.42
C ALA A 413 8.42 12.69 4.86
N ALA A 414 8.69 13.56 5.83
CA ALA A 414 8.55 13.31 7.27
C ALA A 414 8.38 14.67 7.94
N GLY A 415 7.34 14.82 8.76
CA GLY A 415 7.08 16.10 9.40
C GLY A 415 5.85 16.09 10.26
N PHE A 416 5.54 17.26 10.81
CA PHE A 416 4.33 17.49 11.57
C PHE A 416 3.87 18.95 11.47
N HIS A 417 2.60 19.16 11.76
CA HIS A 417 1.99 20.48 11.82
C HIS A 417 1.21 20.62 13.12
N VAL A 418 1.38 21.77 13.77
CA VAL A 418 0.60 22.20 14.93
C VAL A 418 -0.45 23.18 14.43
N ASN A 419 -1.72 22.90 14.71
CA ASN A 419 -2.80 23.78 14.25
C ASN A 419 -2.73 25.17 14.90
N THR A 420 -3.41 26.14 14.29
CA THR A 420 -3.39 27.57 14.72
C THR A 420 -3.75 27.75 16.19
N ASP A 421 -4.75 27.02 16.68
CA ASP A 421 -5.23 27.13 18.07
C ASP A 421 -4.44 26.25 19.05
N ARG A 422 -3.45 25.50 18.56
CA ARG A 422 -2.54 24.63 19.35
C ARG A 422 -3.28 23.59 20.20
N GLN A 423 -4.36 23.08 19.64
CA GLN A 423 -5.24 22.08 20.24
C GLN A 423 -4.98 20.67 19.70
N TRP A 424 -4.41 20.57 18.50
CA TRP A 424 -4.05 19.31 17.90
C TRP A 424 -2.83 19.41 16.99
N ILE A 425 -2.23 18.25 16.75
CA ILE A 425 -1.01 18.08 15.96
C ILE A 425 -1.24 16.91 15.01
N VAL A 426 -0.85 17.07 13.76
CA VAL A 426 -0.74 15.96 12.80
C VAL A 426 0.73 15.70 12.53
N SER A 427 1.10 14.43 12.44
CA SER A 427 2.42 13.97 12.07
C SER A 427 2.31 12.88 11.03
N HIS A 428 3.24 12.87 10.10
CA HIS A 428 3.37 11.75 9.17
C HIS A 428 4.82 11.40 8.93
N VAL A 429 5.04 10.15 8.53
CA VAL A 429 6.34 9.67 8.09
C VAL A 429 6.15 8.69 6.95
N GLY A 430 6.92 8.87 5.89
CA GLY A 430 7.15 7.83 4.91
C GLY A 430 7.05 8.36 3.49
N SER A 431 8.21 8.46 2.84
CA SER A 431 8.30 8.41 1.39
C SER A 431 8.55 6.98 0.91
N ASP A 432 8.11 6.69 -0.31
CA ASP A 432 8.46 5.46 -1.01
C ASP A 432 9.84 5.70 -1.65
N PRO A 433 10.74 4.71 -1.63
CA PRO A 433 12.05 4.87 -2.25
C PRO A 433 11.99 5.03 -3.78
N PHE A 434 10.88 4.68 -4.43
CA PHE A 434 10.74 4.66 -5.89
C PHE A 434 9.94 5.85 -6.44
N SER A 435 9.01 6.42 -5.66
CA SER A 435 8.20 7.56 -6.09
C SER A 435 8.02 8.62 -5.00
N ASP A 436 7.71 9.86 -5.38
CA ASP A 436 7.17 10.86 -4.46
C ASP A 436 5.64 10.61 -4.33
N SER A 437 5.10 10.51 -3.11
CA SER A 437 3.64 10.33 -2.91
C SER A 437 3.10 11.59 -2.31
N PRO A 438 1.84 11.90 -2.64
CA PRO A 438 1.12 12.91 -1.93
C PRO A 438 0.93 12.53 -0.45
N GLY A 439 1.10 13.49 0.45
CA GLY A 439 0.63 13.38 1.84
C GLY A 439 -0.88 13.54 2.00
N THR A 440 -1.58 13.97 0.94
CA THR A 440 -3.03 14.20 0.91
C THR A 440 -3.58 13.77 -0.44
N VAL A 441 -4.67 13.00 -0.44
CA VAL A 441 -5.34 12.55 -1.66
C VAL A 441 -6.73 13.15 -1.75
N ASN A 442 -7.25 13.28 -2.97
CA ASN A 442 -8.59 13.77 -3.22
C ASN A 442 -9.28 12.97 -4.33
N THR A 443 -10.60 13.13 -4.42
CA THR A 443 -11.38 12.59 -5.51
C THR A 443 -12.49 13.56 -5.92
N THR A 444 -12.83 13.55 -7.21
CA THR A 444 -13.99 14.25 -7.77
C THR A 444 -15.19 13.32 -7.96
N GLN A 445 -15.02 12.02 -7.67
CA GLN A 445 -16.07 11.02 -7.80
C GLN A 445 -17.06 11.12 -6.63
N ASP A 446 -18.30 10.73 -6.88
CA ASP A 446 -19.35 10.74 -5.85
C ASP A 446 -19.02 9.77 -4.71
N ILE A 447 -19.27 10.25 -3.48
CA ILE A 447 -19.24 9.44 -2.26
C ILE A 447 -20.67 8.96 -1.98
N LEU A 448 -20.85 7.65 -1.93
CA LEU A 448 -22.17 7.03 -1.87
C LEU A 448 -22.59 6.74 -0.43
N GLY A 449 -23.87 6.96 -0.12
CA GLY A 449 -24.45 6.53 1.18
C GLY A 449 -24.05 7.40 2.38
N THR A 450 -23.82 8.69 2.17
CA THR A 450 -23.55 9.67 3.23
C THR A 450 -24.25 10.99 2.94
N ASP A 451 -24.65 11.69 4.00
CA ASP A 451 -25.20 13.05 3.94
C ASP A 451 -24.09 14.10 4.10
N MET A 452 -22.83 13.66 4.28
CA MET A 452 -21.65 14.50 4.41
C MET A 452 -20.58 14.15 3.35
N PRO A 453 -20.90 14.13 2.04
CA PRO A 453 -19.98 13.64 1.00
C PRO A 453 -18.66 14.42 0.96
N ASP A 454 -18.71 15.74 1.14
CA ASP A 454 -17.55 16.63 1.17
C ASP A 454 -16.48 16.26 2.20
N LEU A 455 -16.85 15.60 3.30
CA LEU A 455 -15.90 15.17 4.35
C LEU A 455 -15.02 14.00 3.89
N TYR A 456 -15.45 13.26 2.87
CA TYR A 456 -14.77 12.08 2.36
C TYR A 456 -14.10 12.31 1.00
N GLN A 457 -14.26 13.49 0.40
CA GLN A 457 -13.63 13.85 -0.88
C GLN A 457 -12.13 14.09 -0.76
N THR A 458 -11.63 14.35 0.45
CA THR A 458 -10.21 14.47 0.77
C THR A 458 -9.84 13.51 1.88
N ALA A 459 -8.58 13.07 1.89
CA ALA A 459 -8.03 12.30 2.99
C ALA A 459 -6.54 12.61 3.16
N ARG A 460 -6.06 12.53 4.40
CA ARG A 460 -4.62 12.48 4.67
C ARG A 460 -4.15 11.04 4.52
N THR A 461 -3.00 10.85 3.87
CA THR A 461 -2.39 9.54 3.66
C THR A 461 -0.91 9.57 4.03
N SER A 462 -0.35 8.42 4.38
CA SER A 462 1.10 8.25 4.51
C SER A 462 1.48 6.83 4.12
N ARG A 463 2.75 6.60 3.79
CA ARG A 463 3.24 5.27 3.42
C ARG A 463 3.68 4.44 4.60
N SER A 464 4.09 5.11 5.68
CA SER A 464 4.47 4.41 6.90
C SER A 464 3.50 4.71 8.02
N ALA A 465 3.36 5.97 8.44
CA ALA A 465 2.55 6.28 9.61
C ALA A 465 1.94 7.67 9.57
N LEU A 466 0.72 7.76 10.11
CA LEU A 466 0.00 8.99 10.44
C LEU A 466 -0.27 9.00 11.94
N SER A 467 -0.02 10.12 12.59
CA SER A 467 -0.40 10.31 13.99
C SER A 467 -1.12 11.63 14.18
N TYR A 468 -2.24 11.59 14.90
CA TYR A 468 -2.94 12.77 15.37
C TYR A 468 -2.88 12.81 16.89
N TYR A 469 -2.54 13.99 17.41
CA TYR A 469 -2.49 14.26 18.84
C TYR A 469 -3.51 15.34 19.14
N ALA A 470 -4.37 15.11 20.12
CA ALA A 470 -5.06 16.20 20.80
C ALA A 470 -4.37 16.47 22.12
N VAL A 471 -4.21 17.75 22.43
CA VAL A 471 -3.38 18.25 23.53
C VAL A 471 -4.22 19.21 24.37
N GLY A 472 -4.04 19.21 25.70
CA GLY A 472 -4.81 20.08 26.60
C GLY A 472 -6.26 19.61 26.86
N LEU A 473 -6.55 18.33 26.64
CA LEU A 473 -7.82 17.71 27.03
C LEU A 473 -7.92 17.61 28.57
N LEU A 474 -9.11 17.76 29.17
CA LEU A 474 -9.23 17.35 30.59
C LEU A 474 -9.15 15.84 30.68
N ASN A 475 -8.67 15.36 31.83
CA ASN A 475 -8.71 13.94 32.12
C ASN A 475 -10.17 13.46 32.19
N GLY A 476 -10.44 12.31 31.59
CA GLY A 476 -11.79 11.75 31.53
C GLY A 476 -12.00 10.86 30.31
N LYS A 477 -13.25 10.42 30.15
CA LYS A 477 -13.65 9.61 28.99
C LYS A 477 -13.96 10.50 27.79
N TYR A 478 -13.50 10.04 26.64
CA TYR A 478 -13.76 10.64 25.34
C TYR A 478 -14.20 9.57 24.35
N THR A 479 -15.13 9.94 23.48
CA THR A 479 -15.49 9.18 22.29
C THR A 479 -14.63 9.67 21.13
N VAL A 480 -13.89 8.77 20.49
CA VAL A 480 -13.11 8.99 19.28
C VAL A 480 -13.87 8.38 18.11
N GLN A 481 -14.09 9.18 17.06
CA GLN A 481 -14.65 8.75 15.78
C GLN A 481 -13.62 8.98 14.69
N LEU A 482 -13.28 7.93 13.96
CA LEU A 482 -12.42 7.96 12.79
C LEU A 482 -13.28 7.69 11.56
N PHE A 483 -13.20 8.57 10.56
CA PHE A 483 -14.00 8.49 9.33
C PHE A 483 -13.11 8.10 8.16
N PHE A 484 -13.58 7.14 7.36
CA PHE A 484 -12.82 6.57 6.26
C PHE A 484 -13.69 6.42 5.01
N ALA A 485 -13.08 6.63 3.85
CA ALA A 485 -13.54 6.13 2.56
C ALA A 485 -12.31 5.83 1.69
N GLU A 486 -12.28 4.68 1.02
CA GLU A 486 -11.22 4.41 0.03
C GLU A 486 -11.57 5.16 -1.24
N ILE A 487 -10.76 6.17 -1.54
CA ILE A 487 -10.97 7.12 -2.65
C ILE A 487 -9.85 7.09 -3.68
N LEU A 488 -8.80 6.27 -3.46
CA LEU A 488 -7.63 6.17 -4.32
C LEU A 488 -7.57 4.82 -5.04
N ILE A 489 -7.64 3.73 -4.27
CA ILE A 489 -7.60 2.36 -4.81
C ILE A 489 -9.00 1.96 -5.27
N ASP A 490 -9.43 2.56 -6.38
CA ASP A 490 -10.73 2.31 -6.99
C ASP A 490 -10.65 1.15 -8.01
N SER A 491 -11.16 -0.01 -7.63
CA SER A 491 -11.20 -1.20 -8.49
C SER A 491 -11.98 -0.99 -9.79
N GLN A 492 -12.94 -0.05 -9.82
CA GLN A 492 -13.73 0.26 -11.03
C GLN A 492 -12.92 1.05 -12.06
N LEU A 493 -11.92 1.82 -11.62
CA LEU A 493 -11.06 2.61 -12.51
C LEU A 493 -9.82 1.82 -12.97
N TYR A 494 -9.30 0.93 -12.13
CA TYR A 494 -8.02 0.25 -12.40
C TYR A 494 -8.14 -1.24 -12.72
N ASN A 495 -9.36 -1.79 -12.80
CA ASN A 495 -9.63 -3.18 -13.18
C ASN A 495 -8.76 -4.20 -12.39
N GLY A 496 -8.44 -3.88 -11.14
CA GLY A 496 -7.39 -4.50 -10.35
C GLY A 496 -7.79 -4.74 -8.89
N THR A 497 -7.06 -5.64 -8.24
CA THR A 497 -7.27 -6.18 -6.88
C THR A 497 -6.54 -5.41 -5.78
N GLY A 498 -6.13 -4.17 -6.06
CA GLY A 498 -5.39 -3.35 -5.11
C GLY A 498 -6.10 -3.30 -3.76
N ARG A 499 -5.35 -3.48 -2.67
CA ARG A 499 -5.87 -3.45 -1.31
C ARG A 499 -5.04 -2.51 -0.44
N ARG A 500 -5.72 -1.66 0.32
CA ARG A 500 -5.08 -0.85 1.37
C ARG A 500 -5.28 -1.54 2.71
N LEU A 501 -4.19 -1.87 3.38
CA LEU A 501 -4.20 -2.46 4.71
C LEU A 501 -3.28 -1.65 5.62
N PHE A 502 -3.77 -1.33 6.81
CA PHE A 502 -2.99 -0.65 7.84
C PHE A 502 -3.57 -0.93 9.22
N ASN A 503 -2.76 -0.72 10.25
CA ASN A 503 -3.17 -0.88 11.63
C ASN A 503 -3.61 0.46 12.22
N ILE A 504 -4.46 0.40 13.24
CA ILE A 504 -4.98 1.56 13.95
C ILE A 504 -4.79 1.33 15.45
N ASP A 505 -4.11 2.27 16.09
CA ASP A 505 -3.92 2.38 17.52
C ASP A 505 -4.53 3.68 18.06
N ILE A 506 -5.19 3.61 19.22
CA ILE A 506 -5.65 4.78 19.97
C ILE A 506 -5.15 4.63 21.39
N GLN A 507 -4.45 5.65 21.90
CA GLN A 507 -3.77 5.63 23.21
C GLN A 507 -2.86 4.42 23.41
N GLY A 508 -2.16 4.00 22.34
CA GLY A 508 -1.23 2.87 22.38
C GLY A 508 -1.89 1.49 22.44
N GLN A 509 -3.22 1.41 22.31
CA GLN A 509 -3.94 0.15 22.17
C GLN A 509 -4.30 -0.10 20.71
N ASN A 510 -3.92 -1.26 20.18
CA ASN A 510 -4.36 -1.68 18.85
C ASN A 510 -5.85 -2.00 18.86
N ILE A 511 -6.61 -1.31 18.00
CA ILE A 511 -8.06 -1.51 17.85
C ILE A 511 -8.40 -2.19 16.53
N LYS A 512 -7.55 -2.07 15.52
CA LYS A 512 -7.67 -2.80 14.25
C LYS A 512 -6.27 -3.18 13.74
N THR A 513 -6.16 -4.43 13.30
CA THR A 513 -5.02 -4.95 12.53
C THR A 513 -5.51 -5.21 11.11
N ASP A 514 -4.71 -4.88 10.09
CA ASP A 514 -5.06 -4.99 8.67
C ASP A 514 -6.43 -4.39 8.32
N PHE A 515 -6.68 -3.18 8.82
CA PHE A 515 -7.91 -2.48 8.49
C PHE A 515 -8.01 -2.24 6.98
N ASP A 516 -9.07 -2.77 6.39
CA ASP A 516 -9.41 -2.64 4.98
C ASP A 516 -10.68 -1.79 4.86
N ILE A 517 -10.50 -0.54 4.43
CA ILE A 517 -11.59 0.44 4.32
C ILE A 517 -12.65 -0.07 3.34
N THR A 518 -12.23 -0.57 2.18
CA THR A 518 -13.13 -1.03 1.11
C THR A 518 -13.99 -2.20 1.59
N LYS A 519 -13.38 -3.15 2.32
CA LYS A 519 -14.10 -4.29 2.88
C LYS A 519 -15.12 -3.87 3.94
N GLU A 520 -14.73 -2.98 4.85
CA GLU A 520 -15.57 -2.54 5.97
C GLU A 520 -16.71 -1.60 5.51
N ALA A 521 -16.49 -0.82 4.44
CA ALA A 521 -17.50 0.03 3.83
C ALA A 521 -18.42 -0.70 2.82
N GLY A 522 -18.10 -1.96 2.49
CA GLY A 522 -18.83 -2.73 1.47
C GLY A 522 -18.61 -2.22 0.04
N GLY A 523 -17.48 -1.56 -0.23
CA GLY A 523 -17.09 -1.05 -1.53
C GLY A 523 -16.23 0.21 -1.45
N VAL A 524 -15.66 0.59 -2.59
CA VAL A 524 -14.90 1.84 -2.77
C VAL A 524 -15.85 3.04 -2.77
N ARG A 525 -15.36 4.23 -2.39
CA ARG A 525 -16.13 5.49 -2.33
C ARG A 525 -17.40 5.40 -1.47
N ARG A 526 -17.38 4.54 -0.45
CA ARG A 526 -18.41 4.42 0.59
C ARG A 526 -17.80 4.78 1.94
N PRO A 527 -18.54 5.48 2.81
CA PRO A 527 -18.08 5.81 4.14
C PRO A 527 -18.08 4.57 5.04
N THR A 528 -17.12 4.52 5.94
CA THR A 528 -17.18 3.69 7.14
C THR A 528 -16.56 4.45 8.31
N ASN A 529 -16.96 4.12 9.53
CA ASN A 529 -16.44 4.78 10.72
C ASN A 529 -16.06 3.79 11.82
N ILE A 530 -15.07 4.18 12.62
CA ILE A 530 -14.71 3.49 13.85
C ILE A 530 -15.02 4.43 14.99
N THR A 531 -15.86 3.98 15.93
CA THR A 531 -16.15 4.71 17.17
C THR A 531 -15.59 3.95 18.37
N ARG A 532 -14.77 4.61 19.18
CA ARG A 532 -14.15 4.01 20.38
C ARG A 532 -14.18 4.97 21.55
N GLU A 533 -14.59 4.50 22.72
CA GLU A 533 -14.38 5.21 23.96
C GLU A 533 -12.97 4.97 24.50
N VAL A 534 -12.30 6.04 24.92
CA VAL A 534 -10.97 5.99 25.53
C VAL A 534 -10.89 6.91 26.74
N THR A 535 -10.00 6.56 27.65
CA THR A 535 -9.66 7.41 28.80
C THR A 535 -8.44 8.27 28.46
N VAL A 536 -8.54 9.55 28.75
CA VAL A 536 -7.41 10.49 28.75
C VAL A 536 -7.05 10.76 30.19
N ASP A 537 -5.79 10.54 30.56
CA ASP A 537 -5.27 10.69 31.93
C ASP A 537 -4.08 11.67 32.03
N ASN A 538 -3.46 11.99 30.90
CA ASN A 538 -2.28 12.86 30.79
C ASN A 538 -2.54 14.12 29.95
N SER A 539 -3.82 14.47 29.74
CA SER A 539 -4.25 15.58 28.89
C SER A 539 -3.84 15.49 27.41
N VAL A 540 -3.37 14.33 26.95
CA VAL A 540 -3.01 14.04 25.56
C VAL A 540 -3.78 12.82 25.06
N LEU A 541 -4.29 12.89 23.85
CA LEU A 541 -4.87 11.74 23.15
C LEU A 541 -4.08 11.48 21.87
N LYS A 542 -3.53 10.29 21.72
CA LYS A 542 -2.81 9.84 20.51
C LYS A 542 -3.69 8.90 19.69
N ILE A 543 -3.84 9.21 18.41
CA ILE A 543 -4.36 8.31 17.36
C ILE A 543 -3.19 8.03 16.43
N HIS A 544 -2.92 6.76 16.15
CA HIS A 544 -1.80 6.34 15.32
C HIS A 544 -2.29 5.32 14.30
N LEU A 545 -2.11 5.62 13.02
CA LEU A 545 -2.44 4.75 11.91
C LEU A 545 -1.14 4.41 11.21
N TYR A 546 -0.84 3.14 10.97
CA TYR A 546 0.47 2.76 10.46
C TYR A 546 0.44 1.52 9.58
N TRP A 547 1.36 1.49 8.62
CA TRP A 547 1.54 0.40 7.69
C TRP A 547 2.46 -0.67 8.28
N SER A 548 1.97 -1.89 8.38
CA SER A 548 2.70 -3.06 8.90
C SER A 548 3.18 -3.99 7.77
N GLY A 549 3.54 -3.42 6.62
CA GLY A 549 4.06 -4.19 5.49
C GLY A 549 3.02 -4.87 4.60
N ARG A 550 1.73 -4.79 4.94
CA ARG A 550 0.65 -5.46 4.20
C ARG A 550 -0.16 -4.55 3.30
N GLY A 551 -0.73 -5.12 2.26
CA GLY A 551 -1.45 -4.41 1.22
C GLY A 551 -0.60 -4.05 0.00
N THR A 552 -1.28 -3.65 -1.06
CA THR A 552 -0.70 -3.49 -2.38
C THR A 552 0.16 -2.24 -2.45
N CYS A 553 1.46 -2.42 -2.65
CA CYS A 553 2.41 -1.30 -2.74
C CYS A 553 2.17 -0.37 -3.95
N CYS A 554 1.66 -0.94 -5.04
CA CYS A 554 1.99 -0.45 -6.37
C CYS A 554 0.76 -0.27 -7.27
N ILE A 555 -0.44 -0.18 -6.68
CA ILE A 555 -1.70 0.06 -7.37
C ILE A 555 -2.43 1.21 -6.65
N PRO A 556 -2.82 2.30 -7.36
CA PRO A 556 -2.66 2.51 -8.81
C PRO A 556 -1.26 2.96 -9.25
N TYR A 557 -0.38 3.31 -8.30
CA TYR A 557 1.02 3.69 -8.55
C TYR A 557 1.90 3.22 -7.39
N GLU A 558 3.22 3.19 -7.58
CA GLU A 558 4.19 2.83 -6.52
C GLU A 558 4.07 3.79 -5.33
N GLY A 559 3.88 3.29 -4.12
CA GLY A 559 3.68 4.14 -2.94
C GLY A 559 2.23 4.46 -2.61
N ALA A 560 1.25 3.79 -3.24
CA ALA A 560 -0.18 3.96 -2.96
C ALA A 560 -0.68 3.24 -1.70
N TYR A 561 0.19 2.54 -0.96
CA TYR A 561 -0.09 1.82 0.28
C TYR A 561 -0.10 2.73 1.53
N GLY A 562 -0.32 2.12 2.68
CA GLY A 562 -0.28 2.76 4.00
C GLY A 562 -1.61 3.37 4.46
N PRO A 563 -1.63 4.03 5.62
CA PRO A 563 -2.85 4.57 6.22
C PRO A 563 -3.48 5.70 5.42
N LEU A 564 -4.82 5.74 5.41
CA LEU A 564 -5.64 6.82 4.86
C LEU A 564 -6.75 7.14 5.87
N VAL A 565 -7.01 8.42 6.14
CA VAL A 565 -8.11 8.87 7.02
C VAL A 565 -8.75 10.14 6.45
N SER A 566 -10.08 10.17 6.40
CA SER A 566 -10.86 11.29 5.84
C SER A 566 -11.16 12.35 6.89
N ALA A 567 -11.53 11.95 8.10
CA ALA A 567 -11.75 12.87 9.20
C ALA A 567 -11.59 12.21 10.57
N ILE A 568 -11.41 13.05 11.58
CA ILE A 568 -11.34 12.65 12.99
C ILE A 568 -12.26 13.54 13.79
N ARG A 569 -12.98 12.97 14.75
CA ARG A 569 -13.76 13.71 15.75
C ARG A 569 -13.57 13.10 17.13
N VAL A 570 -13.34 13.94 18.12
CA VAL A 570 -13.20 13.54 19.52
C VAL A 570 -14.05 14.45 20.38
N PHE A 571 -14.84 13.88 21.29
CA PHE A 571 -15.75 14.63 22.16
C PHE A 571 -15.99 13.85 23.45
N ARG A 572 -16.45 14.52 24.51
CA ARG A 572 -16.88 13.80 25.72
C ARG A 572 -18.27 13.19 25.54
N PRO A 573 -18.51 11.98 26.05
CA PRO A 573 -19.86 11.44 26.15
C PRO A 573 -20.72 12.41 26.96
N GLU A 574 -21.91 12.77 26.45
CA GLU A 574 -22.88 13.54 27.23
C GLU A 574 -23.24 12.73 28.48
N LYS A 575 -23.19 13.36 29.66
CA LYS A 575 -23.79 12.76 30.85
C LYS A 575 -25.30 12.65 30.58
N PRO A 576 -25.96 11.52 30.87
CA PRO A 576 -27.42 11.49 30.87
C PRO A 576 -27.91 12.59 31.82
N ASN A 577 -28.61 13.57 31.26
CA ASN A 577 -29.17 14.67 32.05
C ASN A 577 -30.18 14.08 33.04
N ASN A 578 -29.86 14.08 34.33
CA ASN A 578 -30.80 13.81 35.43
C ASN A 578 -31.77 14.99 35.66
N SER A 579 -32.07 15.75 34.61
CA SER A 579 -33.03 16.84 34.65
C SER A 579 -34.42 16.26 34.35
N PRO A 580 -35.45 16.50 35.17
CA PRO A 580 -36.81 16.10 34.83
C PRO A 580 -37.18 16.69 33.47
N PRO A 581 -37.86 15.93 32.58
CA PRO A 581 -38.26 16.47 31.29
C PRO A 581 -39.17 17.69 31.50
N PRO A 582 -39.03 18.75 30.69
CA PRO A 582 -39.88 19.93 30.79
C PRO A 582 -41.36 19.55 30.54
N PRO A 583 -42.33 20.29 31.11
CA PRO A 583 -43.75 20.00 30.92
C PRO A 583 -44.08 20.04 29.42
N ARG A 584 -44.69 18.97 28.92
CA ARG A 584 -45.08 18.87 27.51
C ARG A 584 -46.08 19.99 27.16
N PRO A 585 -45.96 20.65 26.00
CA PRO A 585 -47.01 21.51 25.48
C PRO A 585 -48.24 20.65 25.12
N VAL A 586 -49.42 21.14 25.47
CA VAL A 586 -50.70 20.54 25.10
C VAL A 586 -50.85 20.60 23.57
N SER A 587 -50.86 19.44 22.91
CA SER A 587 -51.29 19.30 21.52
C SER A 587 -52.66 18.63 21.45
N ALA A 588 -53.49 19.15 20.53
CA ALA A 588 -54.80 18.64 20.14
C ALA A 588 -54.75 17.16 19.68
N PRO A 589 -55.88 16.41 19.71
CA PRO A 589 -55.87 14.96 19.77
C PRO A 589 -55.41 14.32 18.45
N SER A 590 -54.39 13.46 18.53
CA SER A 590 -53.93 12.61 17.43
C SER A 590 -54.68 11.27 17.41
N ASP A 591 -55.00 10.83 16.19
CA ASP A 591 -55.78 9.66 15.83
C ASP A 591 -55.07 8.33 16.19
N ASP A 592 -55.29 7.83 17.41
CA ASP A 592 -54.63 6.64 17.99
C ASP A 592 -55.09 5.30 17.39
N LYS A 593 -56.06 5.29 16.47
CA LYS A 593 -56.60 4.04 15.90
C LYS A 593 -55.70 3.36 14.87
N ARG A 594 -54.77 4.07 14.21
CA ARG A 594 -53.91 3.47 13.16
C ARG A 594 -52.68 2.74 13.68
N ARG A 595 -52.13 3.13 14.85
CA ARG A 595 -50.94 2.50 15.43
C ARG A 595 -51.22 1.11 16.02
N GLY A 596 -52.39 0.89 16.61
CA GLY A 596 -52.80 -0.41 17.14
C GLY A 596 -52.99 -1.48 16.06
N VAL A 597 -53.48 -1.10 14.87
CA VAL A 597 -53.72 -2.03 13.76
C VAL A 597 -52.41 -2.51 13.13
N VAL A 598 -51.43 -1.62 12.96
CA VAL A 598 -50.12 -1.97 12.38
C VAL A 598 -49.30 -2.87 13.32
N ALA A 599 -49.35 -2.60 14.63
CA ALA A 599 -48.71 -3.47 15.62
C ALA A 599 -49.37 -4.85 15.71
N GLY A 600 -50.71 -4.92 15.59
CA GLY A 600 -51.46 -6.17 15.58
C GLY A 600 -51.15 -7.06 14.36
N ILE A 601 -51.02 -6.47 13.17
CA ILE A 601 -50.68 -7.20 11.94
C ILE A 601 -49.24 -7.74 12.00
N ALA A 602 -48.29 -6.95 12.53
CA ALA A 602 -46.90 -7.41 12.69
C ALA A 602 -46.80 -8.60 13.68
N ALA A 603 -47.55 -8.56 14.78
CA ALA A 603 -47.59 -9.66 15.75
C ALA A 603 -48.22 -10.94 15.17
N LEU A 604 -49.28 -10.81 14.37
CA LEU A 604 -49.91 -11.94 13.67
C LEU A 604 -48.98 -12.57 12.62
N CYS A 605 -48.21 -11.78 11.87
CA CYS A 605 -47.24 -12.29 10.92
C CYS A 605 -46.09 -13.06 11.62
N ILE A 606 -45.60 -12.56 12.76
CA ILE A 606 -44.57 -13.25 13.56
C ILE A 606 -45.12 -14.56 14.12
N ALA A 607 -46.34 -14.56 14.66
CA ALA A 607 -46.98 -15.77 15.16
C ALA A 607 -47.18 -16.82 14.05
N ALA A 608 -47.62 -16.41 12.86
CA ALA A 608 -47.77 -17.31 11.71
C ALA A 608 -46.44 -17.92 11.25
N ALA A 609 -45.34 -17.16 11.28
CA ALA A 609 -44.01 -17.65 10.95
C ALA A 609 -43.46 -18.66 11.99
N VAL A 610 -43.76 -18.44 13.27
CA VAL A 610 -43.38 -19.38 14.35
C VAL A 610 -44.20 -20.67 14.25
N ILE A 611 -45.48 -20.58 13.92
CA ILE A 611 -46.34 -21.75 13.75
C ILE A 611 -45.91 -22.55 12.51
N SER A 612 -45.64 -21.89 11.38
CA SER A 612 -45.22 -22.58 10.15
C SER A 612 -43.87 -23.28 10.31
N SER A 613 -42.89 -22.63 10.95
CA SER A 613 -41.59 -23.25 11.25
C SER A 613 -41.72 -24.42 12.23
N SER A 614 -42.61 -24.33 13.21
CA SER A 614 -42.89 -25.44 14.14
C SER A 614 -43.55 -26.64 13.44
N VAL A 615 -44.48 -26.40 12.52
CA VAL A 615 -45.11 -27.45 11.71
C VAL A 615 -44.10 -28.11 10.78
N VAL A 616 -43.22 -27.34 10.13
CA VAL A 616 -42.14 -27.88 9.28
C VAL A 616 -41.16 -28.70 10.12
N TYR A 617 -40.79 -28.23 11.30
CA TYR A 617 -39.91 -28.98 12.20
C TYR A 617 -40.53 -30.30 12.67
N LEU A 618 -41.81 -30.28 13.07
CA LEU A 618 -42.54 -31.49 13.47
C LEU A 618 -42.73 -32.46 12.31
N TRP A 619 -43.00 -31.95 11.10
CA TRP A 619 -43.07 -32.77 9.89
C TRP A 619 -41.71 -33.40 9.57
N TRP A 620 -40.63 -32.64 9.65
CA TRP A 620 -39.27 -33.15 9.41
C TRP A 620 -38.89 -34.22 10.44
N LYS A 621 -39.23 -34.00 11.71
CA LYS A 621 -39.01 -34.97 12.79
C LYS A 621 -39.87 -36.23 12.63
N TRP A 622 -41.10 -36.09 12.16
CA TRP A 622 -41.98 -37.23 11.85
C TRP A 622 -41.46 -38.03 10.65
N VAL A 623 -41.01 -37.36 9.58
CA VAL A 623 -40.38 -38.01 8.42
C VAL A 623 -39.13 -38.79 8.85
N ALA A 624 -38.30 -38.23 9.74
CA ALA A 624 -37.14 -38.91 10.28
C ALA A 624 -37.50 -40.18 11.09
N LEU A 625 -38.58 -40.12 11.89
CA LEU A 625 -39.03 -41.24 12.72
C LEU A 625 -39.75 -42.35 11.93
N VAL A 626 -40.44 -42.01 10.85
CA VAL A 626 -41.25 -42.98 10.08
C VAL A 626 -40.45 -43.61 8.92
N LYS A 627 -39.49 -42.91 8.32
CA LYS A 627 -38.71 -43.44 7.18
C LYS A 627 -37.47 -44.25 7.56
N HIS A 628 -37.00 -44.21 8.80
CA HIS A 628 -35.89 -45.03 9.27
C HIS A 628 -36.17 -45.64 10.65
N PRO A 629 -36.94 -46.74 10.74
CA PRO A 629 -37.23 -47.37 12.03
C PRO A 629 -36.04 -48.16 12.61
N ASN A 630 -35.01 -48.47 11.81
CA ASN A 630 -33.84 -49.24 12.24
C ASN A 630 -32.57 -48.67 11.60
N ALA A 631 -31.93 -47.73 12.29
CA ALA A 631 -30.51 -47.39 12.15
C ALA A 631 -29.98 -46.94 13.51
#